data_AF-A0A1X0Q6C9-F1
#
_entry.id   AF-A0A1X0Q6C9-F1
#
_cell.length_a   1.000
_cell.length_b   1.000
_cell.length_c   1.000
_cell.angle_alpha   90.00
_cell.angle_beta   90.00
_cell.angle_gamma   90.00
#
_symmetry.space_group_name_H-M   'P 1'
#
loop_
_entity.id
_entity.type
_entity.pdbx_description
1 polymer ?
#
loop_
_entity_poly.entity_id
_entity_poly.type
_entity_poly.pdbx_seq_one_letter_code
_entity_poly.pdbx_strand_id
1 'polypeptide(L)'
;MEKPTDDFLRLTPYNSVGLTGLGEIKFKKFENDGIRCDFIPVESEVFSKPKKFIHWIYNLDFKVELRMYSSLFKSFNPEEVGYLNDIDLENSLKVVDGYCNSEILESKPEDSYQFIRKGFFCCDKDSDFNKKKLVFNKTLGLKNFK
;
A
#
# COMPACT_ATOMS: atom_id res chain seq x y z
N MET A 1 -2.82 -21.83 -5.80
CA MET A 1 -1.76 -20.90 -6.24
C MET A 1 -2.31 -20.06 -7.36
N GLU A 2 -2.34 -18.74 -7.22
CA GLU A 2 -2.60 -17.87 -8.35
C GLU A 2 -1.45 -18.05 -9.34
N LYS A 3 -1.77 -18.52 -10.56
CA LYS A 3 -0.77 -18.60 -11.63
C LYS A 3 -0.52 -17.16 -12.12
N PRO A 4 0.72 -16.65 -12.05
CA PRO A 4 0.99 -15.32 -12.56
C PRO A 4 0.69 -15.27 -14.06
N THR A 5 0.07 -14.20 -14.50
CA THR A 5 -0.05 -13.86 -15.92
C THR A 5 1.31 -13.41 -16.46
N ASP A 6 1.50 -13.46 -17.78
CA ASP A 6 2.78 -13.12 -18.42
C ASP A 6 3.20 -11.64 -18.18
N ASP A 7 2.22 -10.77 -17.89
CA ASP A 7 2.42 -9.36 -17.55
C ASP A 7 2.65 -9.12 -16.04
N PHE A 8 2.69 -10.16 -15.22
CA PHE A 8 2.93 -10.03 -13.78
C PHE A 8 4.42 -9.86 -13.47
N LEU A 9 4.80 -8.62 -13.17
CA LEU A 9 6.20 -8.22 -12.99
C LEU A 9 6.66 -8.12 -11.52
N ARG A 10 5.93 -8.69 -10.56
CA ARG A 10 6.33 -8.69 -9.13
C ARG A 10 6.92 -10.06 -8.75
N LEU A 11 7.17 -10.26 -7.45
CA LEU A 11 7.75 -11.51 -6.94
C LEU A 11 6.89 -12.71 -7.31
N THR A 12 7.49 -13.69 -7.96
CA THR A 12 6.91 -15.03 -8.19
C THR A 12 7.97 -16.08 -7.89
N PRO A 13 7.64 -17.39 -7.92
CA PRO A 13 8.65 -18.44 -7.83
C PRO A 13 9.72 -18.39 -8.93
N TYR A 14 9.45 -17.68 -10.03
CA TYR A 14 10.34 -17.60 -11.20
C TYR A 14 10.91 -16.20 -11.44
N ASN A 15 10.25 -15.15 -10.93
CA ASN A 15 10.64 -13.76 -11.11
C ASN A 15 11.14 -13.16 -9.80
N SER A 16 12.31 -12.54 -9.85
CA SER A 16 12.83 -11.70 -8.78
C SER A 16 12.19 -10.31 -8.81
N VAL A 17 12.29 -9.60 -7.69
CA VAL A 17 11.84 -8.21 -7.59
C VAL A 17 12.81 -7.39 -6.74
N GLY A 18 12.92 -6.11 -7.03
CA GLY A 18 13.67 -5.19 -6.19
C GLY A 18 12.84 -4.71 -5.01
N LEU A 19 13.44 -4.66 -3.83
CA LEU A 19 12.98 -3.87 -2.70
C LEU A 19 13.52 -2.45 -2.89
N THR A 20 12.61 -1.47 -2.99
CA THR A 20 13.00 -0.07 -3.23
C THR A 20 14.06 0.38 -2.22
N GLY A 21 15.21 0.83 -2.73
CA GLY A 21 16.31 1.36 -1.93
C GLY A 21 17.17 0.32 -1.19
N LEU A 22 16.88 -0.98 -1.30
CA LEU A 22 17.57 -2.01 -0.51
C LEU A 22 18.32 -3.06 -1.34
N GLY A 23 17.67 -3.65 -2.35
CA GLY A 23 18.30 -4.72 -3.13
C GLY A 23 17.30 -5.62 -3.84
N GLU A 24 17.76 -6.76 -4.33
CA GLU A 24 16.95 -7.77 -5.03
C GLU A 24 16.55 -8.90 -4.08
N ILE A 25 15.32 -9.38 -4.19
CA ILE A 25 14.87 -10.63 -3.55
C ILE A 25 14.47 -11.68 -4.58
N LYS A 26 14.81 -12.94 -4.29
CA LYS A 26 14.48 -14.12 -5.09
C LYS A 26 13.72 -15.11 -4.23
N PHE A 27 12.57 -15.58 -4.70
CA PHE A 27 11.78 -16.57 -3.98
C PHE A 27 12.59 -17.85 -3.75
N LYS A 28 12.51 -18.41 -2.54
CA LYS A 28 13.13 -19.69 -2.19
C LYS A 28 12.08 -20.74 -1.86
N LYS A 29 11.21 -20.44 -0.90
CA LYS A 29 10.12 -21.33 -0.49
C LYS A 29 9.03 -20.61 0.29
N PHE A 30 7.88 -21.25 0.37
CA PHE A 30 6.84 -20.90 1.34
C PHE A 30 7.22 -21.43 2.73
N GLU A 31 6.86 -20.67 3.75
CA GLU A 31 6.89 -21.06 5.16
C GLU A 31 5.45 -20.94 5.71
N ASN A 32 5.20 -21.43 6.93
CA ASN A 32 3.86 -21.44 7.52
C ASN A 32 3.23 -20.04 7.65
N ASP A 33 4.05 -19.01 7.84
CA ASP A 33 3.66 -17.63 8.12
C ASP A 33 4.12 -16.64 7.04
N GLY A 34 4.70 -17.11 5.92
CA GLY A 34 5.17 -16.20 4.89
C GLY A 34 6.00 -16.81 3.78
N ILE A 35 6.85 -15.97 3.19
CA ILE A 35 7.70 -16.30 2.04
C ILE A 35 9.16 -16.10 2.46
N ARG A 36 9.98 -17.15 2.30
CA ARG A 36 11.42 -17.05 2.45
C ARG A 36 12.05 -16.72 1.09
N CYS A 37 12.90 -15.70 1.08
CA CYS A 37 13.61 -15.24 -0.10
C CYS A 37 15.12 -15.22 0.16
N ASP A 38 15.91 -15.44 -0.89
CA ASP A 38 17.31 -15.04 -0.90
C ASP A 38 17.38 -13.54 -1.22
N PHE A 39 18.29 -12.81 -0.55
CA PHE A 39 18.43 -11.36 -0.66
C PHE A 39 19.82 -10.99 -1.16
N ILE A 40 19.88 -10.10 -2.16
CA ILE A 40 21.10 -9.56 -2.75
C ILE A 40 21.09 -8.03 -2.53
N PRO A 41 21.95 -7.50 -1.65
CA PRO A 41 22.06 -6.06 -1.41
C PRO A 41 22.44 -5.28 -2.66
N VAL A 42 22.04 -4.01 -2.74
CA VAL A 42 22.35 -3.14 -3.89
C VAL A 42 23.87 -2.91 -4.06
N GLU A 43 24.65 -3.00 -2.99
CA GLU A 43 26.11 -2.84 -2.99
C GLU A 43 26.86 -4.11 -3.41
N SER A 44 26.16 -5.23 -3.60
CA SER A 44 26.77 -6.51 -3.94
C SER A 44 27.31 -6.53 -5.38
N GLU A 45 28.49 -7.11 -5.59
CA GLU A 45 29.06 -7.29 -6.94
C GLU A 45 28.19 -8.16 -7.87
N VAL A 46 27.36 -9.04 -7.29
CA VAL A 46 26.42 -9.88 -8.03
C VAL A 46 25.04 -9.25 -8.21
N PHE A 47 24.85 -8.00 -7.76
CA PHE A 47 23.58 -7.29 -7.91
C PHE A 47 23.29 -7.01 -9.37
N SER A 48 22.15 -7.51 -9.84
CA SER A 48 21.60 -7.17 -11.15
C SER A 48 20.31 -6.37 -10.96
N LYS A 49 20.18 -5.24 -11.65
CA LYS A 49 19.03 -4.34 -11.49
C LYS A 49 17.71 -5.07 -11.84
N PRO A 50 16.80 -5.26 -10.87
CA PRO A 50 15.54 -5.96 -11.14
C PRO A 50 14.64 -5.20 -12.11
N LYS A 51 13.80 -5.94 -12.84
CA LYS A 51 12.85 -5.36 -13.81
C LYS A 51 11.86 -4.39 -13.17
N LYS A 52 11.43 -4.67 -11.95
CA LYS A 52 10.50 -3.84 -11.18
C LYS A 52 10.86 -3.85 -9.70
N PHE A 53 10.38 -2.82 -9.02
CA PHE A 53 10.53 -2.63 -7.59
C PHE A 53 9.17 -2.59 -6.88
N ILE A 54 9.13 -3.13 -5.67
CA ILE A 54 8.01 -3.08 -4.73
C ILE A 54 8.38 -2.26 -3.49
N HIS A 55 7.36 -1.64 -2.87
CA HIS A 55 7.52 -1.06 -1.54
C HIS A 55 7.55 -2.18 -0.51
N TRP A 56 8.14 -1.88 0.64
CA TRP A 56 8.32 -2.81 1.75
C TRP A 56 8.44 -2.01 3.04
N ILE A 57 8.31 -2.72 4.15
CA ILE A 57 8.50 -2.24 5.52
C ILE A 57 9.29 -3.32 6.26
N TYR A 58 10.17 -2.91 7.16
CA TYR A 58 11.00 -3.85 7.94
C TYR A 58 10.43 -4.13 9.33
N ASN A 59 9.61 -3.22 9.86
CA ASN A 59 9.02 -3.32 11.18
C ASN A 59 7.49 -3.32 11.10
N LEU A 60 6.86 -4.23 11.85
CA LEU A 60 5.41 -4.38 11.97
C LEU A 60 4.86 -3.81 13.29
N ASP A 61 5.68 -3.16 14.12
CA ASP A 61 5.24 -2.56 15.39
C ASP A 61 4.33 -1.33 15.18
N PHE A 62 4.44 -0.67 14.03
CA PHE A 62 3.73 0.58 13.74
C PHE A 62 2.49 0.33 12.89
N LYS A 63 1.47 -0.21 13.57
CA LYS A 63 0.16 -0.44 12.98
C LYS A 63 -0.61 0.88 12.82
N VAL A 64 -1.28 1.06 11.69
CA VAL A 64 -2.10 2.22 11.36
C VAL A 64 -3.46 1.81 10.81
N GLU A 65 -4.46 2.66 11.03
CA GLU A 65 -5.74 2.56 10.33
C GLU A 65 -5.65 3.33 9.01
N LEU A 66 -6.04 2.69 7.91
CA LEU A 66 -6.10 3.30 6.60
C LEU A 66 -7.56 3.38 6.14
N ARG A 67 -8.05 4.60 5.93
CA ARG A 67 -9.37 4.89 5.40
C ARG A 67 -9.27 5.11 3.89
N MET A 68 -9.69 4.10 3.13
CA MET A 68 -9.59 4.07 1.68
C MET A 68 -10.91 4.57 1.07
N TYR A 69 -10.95 5.85 0.70
CA TYR A 69 -12.11 6.46 0.09
C TYR A 69 -12.23 6.17 -1.41
N SER A 70 -13.48 6.10 -1.87
CA SER A 70 -13.91 5.98 -3.27
C SER A 70 -15.03 6.99 -3.54
N SER A 71 -15.63 6.95 -4.74
CA SER A 71 -16.84 7.72 -5.06
C SER A 71 -17.95 7.42 -4.03
N LEU A 72 -18.61 8.47 -3.54
CA LEU A 72 -19.75 8.34 -2.63
C LEU A 72 -20.99 7.80 -3.36
N PHE A 73 -21.16 8.17 -4.62
CA PHE A 73 -22.31 7.81 -5.44
C PHE A 73 -21.90 6.79 -6.51
N LYS A 74 -22.83 5.90 -6.83
CA LYS A 74 -22.65 4.88 -7.87
C LYS A 74 -22.76 5.49 -9.28
N SER A 75 -23.66 6.46 -9.43
CA SER A 75 -23.98 7.07 -10.71
C SER A 75 -23.21 8.38 -10.89
N PHE A 76 -22.96 8.74 -12.17
CA PHE A 76 -22.40 10.05 -12.50
C PHE A 76 -23.38 11.20 -12.17
N ASN A 77 -24.69 10.95 -12.38
CA ASN A 77 -25.76 11.87 -12.02
C ASN A 77 -26.69 11.25 -10.96
N PRO A 78 -26.38 11.36 -9.66
CA PRO A 78 -27.18 10.77 -8.57
C PRO A 78 -28.57 11.39 -8.40
N GLU A 79 -28.84 12.57 -8.98
CA GLU A 79 -30.13 13.24 -8.87
C GLU A 79 -31.26 12.45 -9.57
N GLU A 80 -30.97 11.80 -10.69
CA GLU A 80 -31.96 11.03 -11.48
C GLU A 80 -32.50 9.80 -10.72
N VAL A 81 -31.70 9.24 -9.82
CA VAL A 81 -32.05 8.08 -8.99
C VAL A 81 -32.48 8.51 -7.57
N GLY A 82 -32.16 9.75 -7.20
CA GLY A 82 -32.29 10.31 -5.86
C GLY A 82 -31.06 10.05 -5.00
N TYR A 83 -30.48 11.10 -4.43
CA TYR A 83 -29.18 11.05 -3.73
C TYR A 83 -29.05 9.90 -2.72
N LEU A 84 -30.02 9.72 -1.82
CA LEU A 84 -29.95 8.69 -0.78
C LEU A 84 -29.99 7.27 -1.34
N ASN A 85 -30.66 7.07 -2.48
CA ASN A 85 -30.76 5.76 -3.12
C ASN A 85 -29.49 5.41 -3.91
N ASP A 86 -28.71 6.40 -4.31
CA ASP A 86 -27.52 6.21 -5.14
C ASP A 86 -26.20 6.12 -4.34
N ILE A 87 -26.26 6.20 -3.01
CA ILE A 87 -25.08 6.06 -2.14
C ILE A 87 -24.45 4.67 -2.29
N ASP A 88 -23.14 4.62 -2.50
CA ASP A 88 -22.33 3.42 -2.47
C ASP A 88 -21.89 3.09 -1.04
N LEU A 89 -22.79 2.49 -0.26
CA LEU A 89 -22.50 2.11 1.13
C LEU A 89 -21.43 1.00 1.25
N GLU A 90 -21.18 0.25 0.19
CA GLU A 90 -20.28 -0.91 0.21
C GLU A 90 -18.84 -0.52 -0.11
N ASN A 91 -18.63 0.41 -1.05
CA ASN A 91 -17.29 0.71 -1.58
C ASN A 91 -16.84 2.16 -1.36
N SER A 92 -17.71 3.08 -0.94
CA SER A 92 -17.33 4.50 -0.74
C SER A 92 -16.23 4.68 0.31
N LEU A 93 -16.18 3.80 1.31
CA LEU A 93 -15.14 3.76 2.32
C LEU A 93 -14.79 2.32 2.67
N LYS A 94 -13.50 1.98 2.59
CA LYS A 94 -12.95 0.75 3.14
C LYS A 94 -11.91 1.07 4.20
N VAL A 95 -12.15 0.63 5.43
CA VAL A 95 -11.17 0.73 6.52
C VAL A 95 -10.32 -0.54 6.52
N VAL A 96 -9.00 -0.38 6.49
CA VAL A 96 -8.05 -1.50 6.58
C VAL A 96 -6.94 -1.20 7.56
N ASP A 97 -6.48 -2.24 8.24
CA ASP A 97 -5.25 -2.19 9.02
C ASP A 97 -4.03 -2.25 8.11
N GLY A 98 -3.06 -1.38 8.37
CA GLY A 98 -1.79 -1.34 7.67
C GLY A 98 -0.62 -1.19 8.62
N TYR A 99 0.58 -1.13 8.05
CA TYR A 99 1.83 -0.91 8.78
C TYR A 99 2.67 0.12 8.02
N CYS A 100 3.38 0.95 8.76
CA CYS A 100 4.21 2.03 8.23
C CYS A 100 5.60 2.07 8.89
N ASN A 101 6.51 2.86 8.33
CA ASN A 101 7.81 3.10 8.96
C ASN A 101 7.68 4.07 10.14
N SER A 102 8.63 4.05 11.07
CA SER A 102 8.63 4.89 12.28
C SER A 102 8.52 6.40 12.01
N GLU A 103 8.85 6.87 10.81
CA GLU A 103 8.73 8.27 10.39
C GLU A 103 7.32 8.84 10.57
N ILE A 104 6.28 8.01 10.46
CA ILE A 104 4.90 8.46 10.62
C ILE A 104 4.53 8.78 12.09
N LEU A 105 5.33 8.36 13.07
CA LEU A 105 4.99 8.55 14.49
C LEU A 105 5.01 10.02 14.93
N GLU A 106 5.69 10.87 14.17
CA GLU A 106 5.77 12.31 14.39
C GLU A 106 4.74 13.09 13.55
N SER A 107 3.88 12.40 12.80
CA SER A 107 2.81 13.03 12.04
C SER A 107 1.92 13.88 12.93
N LYS A 108 1.51 15.03 12.40
CA LYS A 108 0.50 15.92 12.96
C LYS A 108 -0.77 15.83 12.14
N PRO A 109 -1.92 16.26 12.69
CA PRO A 109 -3.13 16.39 11.89
C PRO A 109 -2.84 17.15 10.60
N GLU A 110 -3.40 16.67 9.49
CA GLU A 110 -3.28 17.24 8.16
C GLU A 110 -1.93 17.04 7.44
N ASP A 111 -0.94 16.43 8.10
CA ASP A 111 0.32 16.05 7.44
C ASP A 111 0.04 15.09 6.28
N SER A 112 0.66 15.37 5.14
CA SER A 112 0.41 14.68 3.88
C SER A 112 1.64 13.88 3.43
N TYR A 113 1.39 12.65 3.01
CA TYR A 113 2.41 11.68 2.60
C TYR A 113 2.06 11.02 1.28
N GLN A 114 3.06 10.67 0.49
CA GLN A 114 2.89 9.74 -0.63
C GLN A 114 3.31 8.34 -0.17
N PHE A 115 2.34 7.45 0.01
CA PHE A 115 2.65 6.05 0.26
C PHE A 115 3.02 5.38 -1.07
N ILE A 116 4.25 4.90 -1.15
CA ILE A 116 4.88 4.42 -2.37
C ILE A 116 3.99 3.35 -3.02
N ARG A 117 3.60 3.59 -4.29
CA ARG A 117 2.71 2.73 -5.09
C ARG A 117 1.27 2.57 -4.55
N LYS A 118 0.88 3.27 -3.49
CA LYS A 118 -0.46 3.17 -2.87
C LYS A 118 -1.31 4.42 -3.12
N GLY A 119 -0.71 5.61 -3.09
CA GLY A 119 -1.43 6.87 -3.26
C GLY A 119 -0.92 7.96 -2.35
N PHE A 120 -1.68 9.04 -2.28
CA PHE A 120 -1.48 10.13 -1.35
C PHE A 120 -2.40 9.95 -0.16
N PHE A 121 -1.86 10.20 1.03
CA PHE A 121 -2.52 9.99 2.30
C PHE A 121 -2.33 11.22 3.19
N CYS A 122 -3.31 11.50 4.04
CA CYS A 122 -3.30 12.60 4.99
C CYS A 122 -3.59 12.06 6.39
N CYS A 123 -2.86 12.53 7.40
CA CYS A 123 -3.09 12.16 8.80
C CYS A 123 -4.40 12.76 9.29
N ASP A 124 -5.34 11.90 9.67
CA ASP A 124 -6.66 12.31 10.13
C ASP A 124 -6.58 12.82 11.58
N LYS A 125 -7.38 13.85 11.87
CA LYS A 125 -7.52 14.44 13.22
C LYS A 125 -8.07 13.47 14.27
N ASP A 126 -8.72 12.39 13.85
CA ASP A 126 -9.23 11.31 14.70
C ASP A 126 -8.09 10.43 15.27
N SER A 127 -6.84 10.67 14.87
CA SER A 127 -5.67 9.99 15.41
C SER A 127 -5.48 10.25 16.91
N ASP A 128 -5.18 9.20 17.68
CA ASP A 128 -4.79 9.31 19.09
C ASP A 128 -3.25 9.37 19.16
N PHE A 129 -2.71 10.59 19.06
CA PHE A 129 -1.26 10.85 19.06
C PHE A 129 -0.59 10.44 20.38
N ASN A 130 -1.29 10.51 21.51
CA ASN A 130 -0.77 10.11 22.81
C ASN A 130 -0.52 8.59 22.86
N LYS A 131 -1.41 7.81 22.24
CA LYS A 131 -1.28 6.35 22.14
C LYS A 131 -0.63 5.89 20.84
N LYS A 132 -0.15 6.81 20.00
CA LYS A 132 0.42 6.54 18.68
C LYS A 132 -0.50 5.70 17.77
N LYS A 133 -1.82 5.85 17.92
CA LYS A 133 -2.80 5.22 17.03
C LYS A 133 -3.15 6.19 15.92
N LEU A 134 -2.44 6.04 14.82
CA LEU A 134 -2.53 6.96 13.69
C LEU A 134 -3.53 6.44 12.66
N VAL A 135 -4.32 7.38 12.15
CA VAL A 135 -5.34 7.17 11.12
C VAL A 135 -4.93 7.96 9.89
N PHE A 136 -4.93 7.32 8.73
CA PHE A 136 -4.61 7.97 7.46
C PHE A 136 -5.73 7.83 6.45
N ASN A 137 -6.14 8.97 5.87
CA ASN A 137 -7.12 9.04 4.81
C ASN A 137 -6.42 9.01 3.45
N LYS A 138 -6.81 8.09 2.58
CA LYS A 138 -6.37 8.14 1.18
C LYS A 138 -7.06 9.32 0.49
N THR A 139 -6.28 10.32 0.11
CA THR A 139 -6.79 11.52 -0.58
C THR A 139 -6.86 11.30 -2.08
N LEU A 140 -5.79 10.79 -2.68
CA LEU A 140 -5.71 10.57 -4.12
C LEU A 140 -5.05 9.23 -4.45
N GLY A 141 -5.56 8.57 -5.48
CA GLY A 141 -4.85 7.48 -6.14
C GLY A 141 -3.64 7.99 -6.91
N LEU A 142 -2.68 7.09 -7.18
CA LEU A 142 -1.63 7.41 -8.15
C LEU A 142 -2.23 7.46 -9.55
N LYS A 143 -1.74 8.38 -10.39
CA LYS A 143 -2.09 8.43 -11.80
C LYS A 143 -1.61 7.14 -12.46
N ASN A 144 -2.54 6.28 -12.84
CA ASN A 144 -2.24 5.17 -13.74
C ASN A 144 -2.17 5.78 -15.15
N PHE A 145 -0.98 5.78 -15.75
CA PHE A 145 -0.88 5.96 -17.19
C PHE A 145 -1.45 4.68 -17.81
N LYS A 146 -2.66 4.79 -18.38
CA LYS A 146 -3.16 3.80 -19.33
C LYS A 146 -2.34 3.86 -20.59
#